data_AF-A0A5M3M892-F1
#
_entry.id   AF-A0A5M3M892-F1
#
_cell.length_a   1.000
_cell.length_b   1.000
_cell.length_c   1.000
_cell.angle_alpha   90.00
_cell.angle_beta   90.00
_cell.angle_gamma   90.00
#
_symmetry.space_group_name_H-M   'P 1'
#
loop_
_entity.id
_entity.type
_entity.pdbx_description
1 polymer ?
#
loop_
_entity_poly.entity_id
_entity_poly.type
_entity_poly.pdbx_seq_one_letter_code
_entity_poly.pdbx_strand_id
1 'polypeptide(L)'
;PPPPLPDGCQGCPISWDVPGGSFLETFPVGRFSDGHGALPFTLEMPTFDNPKGRAKTCQQRLATTDPCSECAAIPKEVDRLRPMAISVAPHTRYQFLSMLQLTELTRSLRAQINDLKLNSLNDTRRLGNTLARLDTFNAFVMALAEHNVPRVHQLISAALRHGDSMHTILNRLGEAIKMVYKPRGYTAEDLDLANLVYRL
;
A
#
# COMPACT_ATOMS: atom_id res chain seq x y z
N PRO A 1 -34.18 18.88 -52.35
CA PRO A 1 -33.57 20.02 -51.62
C PRO A 1 -32.47 19.54 -50.66
N PRO A 2 -31.26 20.12 -50.69
CA PRO A 2 -30.25 19.86 -49.67
C PRO A 2 -30.74 20.38 -48.30
N PRO A 3 -30.37 19.70 -47.19
CA PRO A 3 -30.75 20.13 -45.85
C PRO A 3 -30.18 21.54 -45.56
N PRO A 4 -30.89 22.37 -44.77
CA PRO A 4 -30.37 23.68 -44.37
C PRO A 4 -29.02 23.48 -43.66
N LEU A 5 -28.01 24.24 -44.10
CA LEU A 5 -26.71 24.25 -43.45
C LEU A 5 -26.90 24.77 -42.02
N PRO A 6 -26.26 24.13 -41.02
CA PRO A 6 -26.39 24.58 -39.65
C PRO A 6 -25.74 25.97 -39.49
N ASP A 7 -26.41 26.85 -38.75
CA ASP A 7 -25.95 28.20 -38.46
C ASP A 7 -24.76 28.15 -37.49
N GLY A 8 -23.56 27.89 -38.02
CA GLY A 8 -22.31 28.04 -37.30
C GLY A 8 -21.37 26.84 -37.34
N CYS A 9 -20.15 27.07 -36.81
CA CYS A 9 -19.07 26.10 -36.77
C CYS A 9 -19.54 24.80 -36.12
N GLN A 10 -19.31 23.65 -36.76
CA GLN A 10 -19.77 22.36 -36.24
C GLN A 10 -18.81 21.70 -35.24
N GLY A 11 -17.70 22.37 -34.93
CA GLY A 11 -16.61 21.79 -34.14
C GLY A 11 -15.76 20.81 -34.96
N CYS A 12 -14.90 20.05 -34.27
CA CYS A 12 -14.03 19.06 -34.88
C CYS A 12 -14.34 17.67 -34.28
N PRO A 13 -14.52 16.61 -35.10
CA PRO A 13 -14.67 15.25 -34.56
C PRO A 13 -13.39 14.83 -33.84
N ILE A 14 -13.55 14.18 -32.69
CA ILE A 14 -12.45 13.65 -31.88
C ILE A 14 -12.31 12.16 -32.18
N SER A 15 -11.22 11.78 -32.86
CA SER A 15 -10.78 10.37 -32.90
C SER A 15 -10.06 10.05 -31.60
N TRP A 16 -10.47 8.96 -30.94
CA TRP A 16 -9.89 8.53 -29.68
C TRP A 16 -9.75 7.02 -29.64
N ASP A 17 -8.65 6.56 -30.21
CA ASP A 17 -8.35 5.14 -30.39
C ASP A 17 -7.31 4.72 -29.33
N VAL A 18 -7.71 4.80 -28.06
CA VAL A 18 -6.88 4.35 -26.93
C VAL A 18 -7.31 2.92 -26.56
N PRO A 19 -6.37 1.96 -26.47
CA PRO A 19 -6.71 0.58 -26.15
C PRO A 19 -7.20 0.45 -24.69
N GLY A 20 -8.04 -0.55 -24.44
CA GLY A 20 -8.42 -0.96 -23.09
C GLY A 20 -9.74 -0.40 -22.56
N GLY A 21 -10.49 0.38 -23.35
CA GLY A 21 -11.84 0.82 -22.98
C GLY A 21 -12.50 1.72 -24.01
N SER A 22 -13.73 2.11 -23.71
CA SER A 22 -14.48 3.11 -24.48
C SER A 22 -13.91 4.52 -24.29
N PHE A 23 -14.36 5.47 -25.11
CA PHE A 23 -14.00 6.89 -24.97
C PHE A 23 -14.28 7.41 -23.55
N LEU A 24 -15.45 7.11 -22.98
CA LEU A 24 -15.82 7.60 -21.65
C LEU A 24 -14.94 7.04 -20.52
N GLU A 25 -14.45 5.81 -20.69
CA GLU A 25 -13.61 5.16 -19.68
C GLU A 25 -12.17 5.67 -19.73
N THR A 26 -11.67 5.98 -20.93
CA THR A 26 -10.25 6.26 -21.17
C THR A 26 -9.95 7.76 -21.35
N PHE A 27 -10.94 8.57 -21.70
CA PHE A 27 -10.76 10.00 -21.89
C PHE A 27 -10.70 10.75 -20.53
N PRO A 28 -9.73 11.65 -20.30
CA PRO A 28 -9.55 12.35 -19.04
C PRO A 28 -10.53 13.54 -18.89
N VAL A 29 -11.82 13.24 -18.73
CA VAL A 29 -12.91 14.24 -18.67
C VAL A 29 -12.71 15.31 -17.58
N GLY A 30 -12.02 14.99 -16.49
CA GLY A 30 -11.73 15.96 -15.44
C GLY A 30 -10.79 17.09 -15.86
N ARG A 31 -10.20 17.05 -17.07
CA ARG A 31 -9.46 18.17 -17.66
C ARG A 31 -10.34 19.26 -18.26
N PHE A 32 -11.65 19.10 -18.29
CA PHE A 32 -12.55 20.16 -18.76
C PHE A 32 -12.84 21.25 -17.71
N SER A 33 -12.57 20.96 -16.43
CA SER A 33 -12.69 21.95 -15.35
C SER A 33 -11.73 23.12 -15.55
N ASP A 34 -12.17 24.35 -15.25
CA ASP A 34 -11.31 25.52 -15.36
C ASP A 34 -10.13 25.45 -14.39
N GLY A 35 -8.94 25.84 -14.87
CA GLY A 35 -7.71 25.84 -14.07
C GLY A 35 -6.45 25.49 -14.87
N HIS A 36 -5.32 25.33 -14.15
CA HIS A 36 -4.06 24.93 -14.76
C HIS A 36 -4.16 23.51 -15.33
N GLY A 37 -3.91 23.37 -16.64
CA GLY A 37 -4.00 22.09 -17.35
C GLY A 37 -5.40 21.78 -17.90
N ALA A 38 -6.33 22.74 -17.82
CA ALA A 38 -7.62 22.67 -18.48
C ALA A 38 -7.46 22.60 -20.01
N LEU A 39 -8.36 21.88 -20.67
CA LEU A 39 -8.37 21.81 -22.13
C LEU A 39 -8.88 23.13 -22.74
N PRO A 40 -8.31 23.58 -23.87
CA PRO A 40 -8.73 24.80 -24.54
C PRO A 40 -10.06 24.64 -25.30
N PHE A 41 -10.69 23.47 -25.20
CA PHE A 41 -11.92 23.11 -25.87
C PHE A 41 -12.91 22.46 -24.90
N THR A 42 -14.20 22.55 -25.23
CA THR A 42 -15.28 21.79 -24.61
C THR A 42 -15.58 20.55 -25.45
N LEU A 43 -16.08 19.52 -24.78
CA LEU A 43 -16.53 18.29 -25.41
C LEU A 43 -18.05 18.34 -25.60
N GLU A 44 -18.48 18.13 -26.84
CA GLU A 44 -19.87 17.95 -27.24
C GLU A 44 -20.06 16.49 -27.63
N MET A 45 -20.98 15.79 -26.98
CA MET A 45 -21.29 14.39 -27.30
C MET A 45 -22.72 14.31 -27.83
N PRO A 46 -22.95 14.67 -29.12
CA PRO A 46 -24.28 14.53 -29.72
C PRO A 46 -24.72 13.05 -29.77
N THR A 47 -23.73 12.16 -29.90
CA THR A 47 -23.88 10.71 -29.83
C THR A 47 -22.69 10.14 -29.06
N PHE A 48 -22.89 9.04 -28.33
CA PHE A 48 -21.83 8.40 -27.54
C PHE A 48 -20.60 7.98 -28.37
N ASP A 49 -20.80 7.62 -29.64
CA ASP A 49 -19.73 7.10 -30.50
C ASP A 49 -19.03 8.16 -31.35
N ASN A 50 -19.48 9.41 -31.30
CA ASN A 50 -18.92 10.49 -32.13
C ASN A 50 -18.74 11.78 -31.33
N PRO A 51 -17.78 11.79 -30.37
CA PRO A 51 -17.46 12.99 -29.62
C PRO A 51 -16.92 14.07 -30.55
N LYS A 52 -17.38 15.31 -30.35
CA LYS A 52 -16.91 16.50 -31.05
C LYS A 52 -16.27 17.46 -30.06
N GLY A 53 -15.17 18.06 -30.42
CA GLY A 53 -14.53 19.14 -29.68
C GLY A 53 -14.91 20.49 -30.26
N ARG A 54 -15.15 21.46 -29.38
CA ARG A 54 -15.32 22.88 -29.77
C ARG A 54 -14.39 23.74 -28.95
N ALA A 55 -13.58 24.57 -29.60
CA ALA A 55 -12.69 25.49 -28.89
C ALA A 55 -13.51 26.45 -28.00
N LYS A 56 -13.06 26.71 -26.77
CA LYS A 56 -13.72 27.65 -25.85
C LYS A 56 -13.80 29.07 -26.41
N THR A 57 -12.89 29.41 -27.33
CA THR A 57 -12.82 30.69 -28.03
C THR A 57 -13.60 30.72 -29.35
N CYS A 58 -14.29 29.63 -29.72
CA CYS A 58 -15.05 29.54 -30.96
C CYS A 58 -16.24 30.51 -30.94
N GLN A 59 -16.27 31.47 -31.88
CA GLN A 59 -17.35 32.47 -31.96
C GLN A 59 -18.63 31.95 -32.62
N GLN A 60 -18.64 30.73 -33.15
CA GLN A 60 -19.77 30.10 -33.85
C GLN A 60 -20.33 30.87 -35.07
N ARG A 61 -19.67 31.94 -35.52
CA ARG A 61 -20.18 32.85 -36.58
C ARG A 61 -20.03 32.33 -38.01
N LEU A 62 -19.18 31.33 -38.25
CA LEU A 62 -18.93 30.78 -39.59
C LEU A 62 -19.86 29.59 -39.84
N ALA A 63 -20.88 29.77 -40.69
CA ALA A 63 -21.72 28.69 -41.21
C ALA A 63 -21.00 27.95 -42.35
N THR A 64 -19.84 27.37 -42.03
CA THR A 64 -19.06 26.51 -42.92
C THR A 64 -19.15 25.07 -42.45
N THR A 65 -19.16 24.12 -43.39
CA THR A 65 -19.03 22.69 -43.09
C THR A 65 -17.71 22.35 -42.39
N ASP A 66 -16.70 23.18 -42.63
CA ASP A 66 -15.36 23.00 -42.08
C ASP A 66 -15.19 23.69 -40.71
N PRO A 67 -14.37 23.11 -39.81
CA PRO A 67 -14.07 23.70 -38.52
C PRO A 67 -13.33 25.03 -38.69
N CYS A 68 -13.63 26.00 -37.84
CA CYS A 68 -12.83 27.23 -37.76
C CYS A 68 -11.39 26.90 -37.32
N SER A 69 -10.44 27.81 -37.60
CA SER A 69 -9.02 27.64 -37.28
C SER A 69 -8.76 27.20 -35.83
N GLU A 70 -9.58 27.69 -34.90
CA GLU A 70 -9.41 27.41 -33.47
C GLU A 70 -9.88 25.99 -33.13
N CYS A 71 -10.96 25.52 -33.76
CA CYS A 71 -11.42 24.13 -33.64
C CYS A 71 -10.51 23.16 -34.40
N ALA A 72 -9.85 23.61 -35.47
CA ALA A 72 -8.91 22.79 -36.24
C ALA A 72 -7.63 22.45 -35.47
N ALA A 73 -7.34 23.16 -34.36
CA ALA A 73 -6.21 22.85 -33.47
C ALA A 73 -6.50 21.71 -32.47
N ILE A 74 -7.78 21.36 -32.26
CA ILE A 74 -8.19 20.36 -31.24
C ILE A 74 -7.55 18.99 -31.44
N PRO A 75 -7.47 18.42 -32.65
CA PRO A 75 -6.85 17.10 -32.85
C PRO A 75 -5.42 17.02 -32.30
N LYS A 76 -4.63 18.10 -32.42
CA LYS A 76 -3.26 18.14 -31.89
C LYS A 76 -3.23 18.04 -30.36
N GLU A 77 -4.17 18.70 -29.68
CA GLU A 77 -4.29 18.61 -28.22
C GLU A 77 -4.78 17.22 -27.78
N VAL A 78 -5.73 16.64 -28.53
CA VAL A 78 -6.21 15.26 -28.29
C VAL A 78 -5.06 14.27 -28.42
N ASP A 79 -4.24 14.38 -29.46
CA ASP A 79 -3.09 13.50 -29.67
C ASP A 79 -2.05 13.62 -28.55
N ARG A 80 -1.91 14.80 -27.95
CA ARG A 80 -1.07 15.00 -26.76
C ARG A 80 -1.59 14.26 -25.52
N LEU A 81 -2.91 14.06 -25.41
CA LEU A 81 -3.53 13.36 -24.28
C LEU A 81 -3.45 11.84 -24.41
N ARG A 82 -3.42 11.29 -25.63
CA ARG A 82 -3.35 9.83 -25.87
C ARG A 82 -2.26 9.12 -25.05
N PRO A 83 -0.99 9.55 -25.06
CA PRO A 83 0.05 8.86 -24.26
C PRO A 83 -0.24 8.92 -22.76
N MET A 84 -0.86 10.00 -22.26
CA MET A 84 -1.24 10.14 -20.85
C MET A 84 -2.40 9.23 -20.45
N ALA A 85 -3.28 8.88 -21.40
CA ALA A 85 -4.36 7.93 -21.18
C ALA A 85 -3.85 6.49 -21.10
N ILE A 86 -2.78 6.17 -21.85
CA ILE A 86 -2.13 4.85 -21.83
C ILE A 86 -1.24 4.68 -20.60
N SER A 87 -0.41 5.69 -20.29
CA SER A 87 0.55 5.63 -19.19
C SER A 87 0.44 6.86 -18.30
N VAL A 88 0.14 6.63 -17.03
CA VAL A 88 0.03 7.69 -16.01
C VAL A 88 1.42 8.03 -15.50
N ALA A 89 1.83 9.29 -15.68
CA ALA A 89 3.05 9.78 -15.04
C ALA A 89 2.90 9.74 -13.51
N PRO A 90 3.97 9.40 -12.75
CA PRO A 90 3.95 9.44 -11.30
C PRO A 90 3.46 10.80 -10.79
N HIS A 91 2.68 10.79 -9.70
CA HIS A 91 2.13 11.99 -9.06
C HIS A 91 1.21 12.86 -9.93
N THR A 92 0.65 12.30 -11.01
CA THR A 92 -0.42 12.98 -11.75
C THR A 92 -1.62 13.21 -10.81
N ARG A 93 -2.16 14.43 -10.80
CA ARG A 93 -3.33 14.77 -9.98
C ARG A 93 -4.51 13.89 -10.38
N TYR A 94 -5.19 13.30 -9.40
CA TYR A 94 -6.28 12.34 -9.64
C TYR A 94 -7.42 12.88 -10.49
N GLN A 95 -7.71 14.19 -10.41
CA GLN A 95 -8.71 14.85 -11.26
C GLN A 95 -8.41 14.76 -12.76
N PHE A 96 -7.16 14.49 -13.16
CA PHE A 96 -6.76 14.39 -14.58
C PHE A 96 -6.66 12.96 -15.07
N LEU A 97 -6.93 11.99 -14.21
CA LEU A 97 -6.95 10.58 -14.56
C LEU A 97 -8.26 10.23 -15.25
N SER A 98 -8.21 9.26 -16.16
CA SER A 98 -9.40 8.66 -16.74
C SER A 98 -10.10 7.74 -15.73
N MET A 99 -11.36 7.39 -16.01
CA MET A 99 -12.13 6.48 -15.15
C MET A 99 -11.46 5.10 -15.04
N LEU A 100 -10.90 4.59 -16.14
CA LEU A 100 -10.15 3.34 -16.15
C LEU A 100 -8.91 3.43 -15.23
N GLN A 101 -8.15 4.52 -15.33
CA GLN A 101 -6.97 4.76 -14.49
C GLN A 101 -7.34 4.88 -13.01
N LEU A 102 -8.43 5.58 -12.68
CA LEU A 102 -8.94 5.67 -11.30
C LEU A 102 -9.39 4.32 -10.75
N THR A 103 -10.03 3.50 -11.59
CA THR A 103 -10.44 2.14 -11.21
C THR A 103 -9.21 1.28 -10.91
N GLU A 104 -8.19 1.34 -11.76
CA GLU A 104 -6.96 0.59 -11.56
C GLU A 104 -6.17 1.06 -10.33
N LEU A 105 -6.09 2.38 -10.12
CA LEU A 105 -5.55 2.96 -8.89
C LEU A 105 -6.31 2.46 -7.65
N THR A 106 -7.65 2.43 -7.71
CA THR A 106 -8.49 1.95 -6.61
C THR A 106 -8.23 0.47 -6.31
N ARG A 107 -8.04 -0.36 -7.34
CA ARG A 107 -7.67 -1.78 -7.17
C ARG A 107 -6.29 -1.91 -6.51
N SER A 108 -5.31 -1.16 -6.98
CA SER A 108 -3.95 -1.15 -6.42
C SER A 108 -3.95 -0.71 -4.95
N LEU A 109 -4.64 0.38 -4.61
CA LEU A 109 -4.77 0.85 -3.23
C LEU A 109 -5.48 -0.18 -2.34
N ARG A 110 -6.52 -0.86 -2.86
CA ARG A 110 -7.20 -1.94 -2.12
C ARG A 110 -6.26 -3.12 -1.85
N ALA A 111 -5.43 -3.50 -2.82
CA ALA A 111 -4.43 -4.54 -2.63
C ALA A 111 -3.43 -4.16 -1.53
N GLN A 112 -2.88 -2.93 -1.58
CA GLN A 112 -1.96 -2.43 -0.54
C GLN A 112 -2.61 -2.41 0.85
N ILE A 113 -3.88 -2.02 0.96
CA ILE A 113 -4.62 -2.07 2.23
C ILE A 113 -4.71 -3.50 2.75
N ASN A 114 -4.98 -4.48 1.89
CA ASN A 114 -5.06 -5.88 2.30
C ASN A 114 -3.71 -6.41 2.77
N ASP A 115 -2.62 -6.05 2.08
CA ASP A 115 -1.27 -6.43 2.49
C ASP A 115 -0.92 -5.84 3.86
N LEU A 116 -1.22 -4.56 4.08
CA LEU A 116 -1.02 -3.90 5.37
C LEU A 116 -1.85 -4.52 6.49
N LYS A 117 -3.09 -4.94 6.21
CA LYS A 117 -3.93 -5.67 7.18
C LYS A 117 -3.33 -7.02 7.55
N LEU A 118 -2.84 -7.77 6.57
CA LEU A 118 -2.18 -9.06 6.80
C LEU A 118 -0.91 -8.88 7.64
N ASN A 119 -0.10 -7.87 7.33
CA ASN A 119 1.10 -7.53 8.08
C ASN A 119 0.76 -7.16 9.54
N SER A 120 -0.23 -6.29 9.75
CA SER A 120 -0.69 -5.90 11.08
C SER A 120 -1.16 -7.11 11.92
N LEU A 121 -1.88 -8.05 11.31
CA LEU A 121 -2.32 -9.27 11.98
C LEU A 121 -1.15 -10.21 12.32
N ASN A 122 -0.17 -10.33 11.43
CA ASN A 122 1.04 -11.09 11.69
C ASN A 122 1.87 -10.47 12.82
N ASP A 123 2.01 -9.15 12.83
CA ASP A 123 2.73 -8.42 13.88
C ASP A 123 2.03 -8.54 15.24
N THR A 124 0.69 -8.46 15.26
CA THR A 124 -0.11 -8.70 16.48
C THR A 124 0.13 -10.10 17.04
N ARG A 125 0.17 -11.14 16.18
CA ARG A 125 0.50 -12.51 16.61
C ARG A 125 1.93 -12.63 17.15
N ARG A 126 2.90 -12.00 16.49
CA ARG A 126 4.30 -11.97 16.95
C ARG A 126 4.45 -11.29 18.30
N LEU A 127 3.73 -10.19 18.51
CA LEU A 127 3.68 -9.49 19.79
C LEU A 127 3.07 -10.37 20.87
N GLY A 128 1.91 -10.98 20.61
CA GLY A 128 1.25 -11.89 21.54
C GLY A 128 2.14 -13.07 21.96
N ASN A 129 2.84 -13.68 21.00
CA ASN A 129 3.80 -14.74 21.30
C ASN A 129 4.98 -14.25 22.14
N THR A 130 5.49 -13.04 21.86
CA THR A 130 6.58 -12.43 22.64
C THR A 130 6.13 -12.12 24.07
N LEU A 131 4.92 -11.60 24.25
CA LEU A 131 4.33 -11.35 25.57
C LEU A 131 4.14 -12.64 26.36
N ALA A 132 3.57 -13.69 25.74
CA ALA A 132 3.41 -14.99 26.41
C ALA A 132 4.76 -15.59 26.85
N ARG A 133 5.81 -15.42 26.03
CA ARG A 133 7.18 -15.83 26.40
C ARG A 133 7.71 -15.02 27.58
N LEU A 134 7.44 -13.72 27.62
CA LEU A 134 7.82 -12.83 28.72
C LEU A 134 7.07 -13.20 30.02
N ASP A 135 5.78 -13.52 29.94
CA ASP A 135 4.99 -13.99 31.10
C ASP A 135 5.53 -15.31 31.64
N THR A 136 5.83 -16.26 30.75
CA THR A 136 6.47 -17.53 31.11
C THR A 136 7.82 -17.29 31.79
N PHE A 137 8.60 -16.32 31.31
CA PHE A 137 9.84 -15.91 31.95
C PHE A 137 9.63 -15.33 33.34
N ASN A 138 8.68 -14.42 33.50
CA ASN A 138 8.37 -13.84 34.80
C ASN A 138 7.92 -14.92 35.78
N ALA A 139 7.05 -15.84 35.37
CA ALA A 139 6.60 -16.96 36.19
C ALA A 139 7.78 -17.87 36.62
N PHE A 140 8.69 -18.18 35.69
CA PHE A 140 9.91 -18.93 35.98
C PHE A 140 10.80 -18.20 37.00
N VAL A 141 11.04 -16.90 36.82
CA VAL A 141 11.83 -16.09 37.75
C VAL A 141 11.17 -16.03 39.13
N MET A 142 9.84 -15.93 39.21
CA MET A 142 9.12 -15.94 40.49
C MET A 142 9.25 -17.29 41.21
N ALA A 143 9.05 -18.41 40.51
CA ALA A 143 9.19 -19.75 41.09
C ALA A 143 10.62 -19.98 41.65
N LEU A 144 11.63 -19.45 40.96
CA LEU A 144 13.01 -19.46 41.42
C LEU A 144 13.29 -18.55 42.61
N ALA A 145 12.58 -17.43 42.72
CA ALA A 145 12.68 -16.54 43.88
C ALA A 145 12.04 -17.16 45.13
N GLU A 146 10.93 -17.90 44.96
CA GLU A 146 10.24 -18.62 46.04
C GLU A 146 11.07 -19.81 46.56
N HIS A 147 11.65 -20.61 45.67
CA HIS A 147 12.56 -21.69 46.02
C HIS A 147 13.98 -21.14 46.17
N ASN A 148 14.25 -20.58 47.35
CA ASN A 148 15.47 -19.88 47.72
C ASN A 148 16.72 -20.80 47.67
N VAL A 149 17.19 -21.13 46.45
CA VAL A 149 18.46 -21.81 46.20
C VAL A 149 19.47 -20.73 45.85
N PRO A 150 20.32 -20.28 46.80
CA PRO A 150 21.18 -19.11 46.60
C PRO A 150 22.08 -19.23 45.37
N ARG A 151 22.42 -20.46 44.99
CA ARG A 151 23.27 -20.78 43.84
C ARG A 151 22.58 -20.70 42.49
N VAL A 152 21.31 -21.09 42.40
CA VAL A 152 20.52 -20.90 41.16
C VAL A 152 20.34 -19.41 40.92
N HIS A 153 20.10 -18.65 41.99
CA HIS A 153 20.03 -17.20 41.94
C HIS A 153 21.34 -16.54 41.45
N GLN A 154 22.51 -17.05 41.89
CA GLN A 154 23.82 -16.57 41.42
C GLN A 154 24.07 -16.87 39.93
N LEU A 155 23.74 -18.08 39.46
CA LEU A 155 23.89 -18.49 38.07
C LEU A 155 23.01 -17.64 37.13
N ILE A 156 21.77 -17.39 37.54
CA ILE A 156 20.82 -16.57 36.77
C ILE A 156 21.23 -15.10 36.80
N SER A 157 21.60 -14.56 37.95
CA SER A 157 22.08 -13.18 38.07
C SER A 157 23.32 -12.94 37.20
N ALA A 158 24.24 -13.91 37.14
CA ALA A 158 25.39 -13.84 36.26
C ALA A 158 24.96 -13.87 34.79
N ALA A 159 24.07 -14.78 34.39
CA ALA A 159 23.62 -14.89 33.00
C ALA A 159 22.83 -13.64 32.53
N LEU A 160 21.99 -13.08 33.40
CA LEU A 160 21.26 -11.83 33.13
C LEU A 160 22.21 -10.64 32.93
N ARG A 161 23.28 -10.52 33.75
CA ARG A 161 24.30 -9.47 33.57
C ARG A 161 25.04 -9.56 32.24
N HIS A 162 25.18 -10.76 31.68
CA HIS A 162 25.80 -10.99 30.38
C HIS A 162 24.84 -10.84 29.20
N GLY A 163 23.54 -10.60 29.45
CA GLY A 163 22.52 -10.55 28.40
C GLY A 163 22.25 -11.89 27.74
N ASP A 164 22.49 -13.00 28.46
CA ASP A 164 22.28 -14.35 27.92
C ASP A 164 20.79 -14.61 27.62
N SER A 165 20.51 -15.24 26.48
CA SER A 165 19.14 -15.63 26.13
C SER A 165 18.59 -16.67 27.13
N MET A 166 17.26 -16.71 27.30
CA MET A 166 16.60 -17.69 28.17
C MET A 166 16.99 -19.14 27.87
N HIS A 167 17.13 -19.50 26.59
CA HIS A 167 17.53 -20.85 26.22
C HIS A 167 18.95 -21.16 26.70
N THR A 168 19.85 -20.17 26.66
CA THR A 168 21.19 -20.26 27.24
C THR A 168 21.14 -20.42 28.76
N ILE A 169 20.27 -19.68 29.45
CA ILE A 169 20.09 -19.78 30.90
C ILE A 169 19.59 -21.18 31.30
N LEU A 170 18.56 -21.68 30.61
CA LEU A 170 18.01 -23.03 30.83
C LEU A 170 19.02 -24.13 30.52
N ASN A 171 19.81 -23.98 29.45
CA ASN A 171 20.86 -24.94 29.12
C ASN A 171 21.95 -24.95 30.20
N ARG A 172 22.39 -23.79 30.70
CA ARG A 172 23.36 -23.72 31.82
C ARG A 172 22.79 -24.31 33.11
N LEU A 173 21.49 -24.12 33.38
CA LEU A 173 20.82 -24.80 34.50
C LEU A 173 20.85 -26.32 34.30
N GLY A 174 20.46 -26.80 33.12
CA GLY A 174 20.47 -28.22 32.77
C GLY A 174 21.86 -28.86 32.84
N GLU A 175 22.92 -28.14 32.45
CA GLU A 175 24.31 -28.56 32.58
C GLU A 175 24.77 -28.65 34.05
N ALA A 176 24.35 -27.70 34.89
CA ALA A 176 24.60 -27.73 36.33
C ALA A 176 23.91 -28.92 37.00
N ILE A 177 22.68 -29.23 36.58
CA ILE A 177 21.89 -30.37 37.10
C ILE A 177 22.49 -31.71 36.69
N LYS A 178 22.91 -31.84 35.43
CA LYS A 178 23.56 -33.05 34.92
C LYS A 178 24.96 -33.28 35.51
N MET A 179 25.41 -32.47 36.47
CA MET A 179 26.76 -32.42 37.01
C MET A 179 27.87 -32.28 35.94
N VAL A 180 27.52 -31.89 34.72
CA VAL A 180 28.49 -31.61 33.64
C VAL A 180 29.19 -30.29 33.96
N TYR A 181 28.46 -29.36 34.57
CA TYR A 181 29.02 -28.21 35.26
C TYR A 181 29.09 -28.52 36.76
N LYS A 182 30.30 -28.67 37.30
CA LYS A 182 30.56 -28.76 38.75
C LYS A 182 31.15 -27.43 39.23
N PRO A 183 30.35 -26.44 39.62
CA PRO A 183 30.90 -25.34 40.37
C PRO A 183 31.43 -25.90 41.69
N ARG A 184 32.63 -25.50 42.10
CA ARG A 184 33.24 -25.99 43.36
C ARG A 184 32.27 -25.76 44.53
N GLY A 185 31.92 -26.83 45.24
CA GLY A 185 31.26 -26.78 46.56
C GLY A 185 29.78 -27.16 46.67
N TYR A 186 29.18 -27.84 45.68
CA TYR A 186 27.77 -28.30 45.74
C TYR A 186 27.58 -29.47 46.72
N THR A 187 26.51 -29.43 47.50
CA THR A 187 26.05 -30.54 48.37
C THR A 187 25.03 -31.41 47.61
N ALA A 188 24.75 -32.62 48.10
CA ALA A 188 23.80 -33.53 47.45
C ALA A 188 22.36 -32.96 47.40
N GLU A 189 21.95 -32.21 48.41
CA GLU A 189 20.63 -31.54 48.45
C GLU A 189 20.45 -30.48 47.36
N ASP A 190 21.52 -29.73 47.04
CA ASP A 190 21.49 -28.74 45.96
C ASP A 190 21.24 -29.40 44.59
N LEU A 191 21.70 -30.65 44.41
CA LEU A 191 21.56 -31.41 43.18
C LEU A 191 20.16 -32.03 43.02
N ASP A 192 19.59 -32.54 44.11
CA ASP A 192 18.23 -33.10 44.10
C ASP A 192 17.18 -32.02 43.84
N LEU A 193 17.34 -30.83 44.44
CA LEU A 193 16.45 -29.70 44.23
C LEU A 193 16.52 -29.17 42.80
N ALA A 194 17.73 -29.09 42.23
CA ALA A 194 17.91 -28.67 40.86
C ALA A 194 17.30 -29.69 39.87
N ASN A 195 17.40 -31.00 40.15
CA ASN A 195 16.73 -32.06 39.38
C ASN A 195 15.20 -31.92 39.40
N LEU A 196 14.62 -31.49 40.51
CA LEU A 196 13.19 -31.32 40.68
C LEU A 196 12.66 -30.14 39.84
N VAL A 197 13.40 -29.02 39.83
CA VAL A 197 13.08 -27.82 39.02
C VAL A 197 13.19 -28.10 37.50
N TYR A 198 14.06 -29.02 37.06
CA TYR A 198 14.21 -29.37 35.65
C TYR A 198 13.17 -30.34 35.10
N ARG A 199 12.47 -31.08 35.98
CA ARG A 199 11.42 -32.02 35.57
C ARG A 199 10.01 -31.41 35.54
N LEU A 200 9.87 -30.16 35.98
CA LEU A 200 8.68 -29.32 35.85
C LEU A 200 8.73 -28.53 34.54
#